data_AF-E4NAP5-F1
#
_entry.id   AF-E4NAP5-F1
#
_cell.length_a   1.000
_cell.length_b   1.000
_cell.length_c   1.000
_cell.angle_alpha   90.00
_cell.angle_beta   90.00
_cell.angle_gamma   90.00
#
_symmetry.space_group_name_H-M   'P 1'
#
loop_
_entity.id
_entity.type
_entity.pdbx_description
1 polymer ?
#
loop_
_entity_poly.entity_id
_entity_poly.type
_entity_poly.pdbx_seq_one_letter_code
_entity_poly.pdbx_strand_id
1 'polypeptide(L)'
;MPEQHDLMTFFDREAQELTHEYERIRRTHQGDNGTAGDQGEENWATLLRGWLPAGYHVITKGALLSSNGSLFPTVEGKASPQIDIVILPPSYPVGMINKGRKVYLADAVVAAFECKLTLTGADLIKAARNAKTLRSMTRRLQDDPYHFLFGSPIYGVLAHSHTWAGAGSAMDKIDEYLQKGLDEIDLPHEMLDMACVSDVGTWTAWKLPLVGRPGEDWTTVSARIGRIHHSSRKDAEQINPLYSMMTTLLRRMAWADPTLRPIASYFEAVKGGGMGGPERVWDQSIYPKQLREQIRGSRDARQRQWEPWSTVLL
;
A
#
# COMPACT_ATOMS: atom_id res chain seq x y z
N MET A 1 -31.13 -15.03 3.60
CA MET A 1 -29.86 -14.45 3.13
C MET A 1 -28.92 -14.38 4.33
N PRO A 2 -27.62 -14.70 4.21
CA PRO A 2 -26.69 -14.47 5.31
C PRO A 2 -26.75 -12.99 5.70
N GLU A 3 -26.77 -12.72 7.00
CA GLU A 3 -26.75 -11.35 7.53
C GLU A 3 -25.40 -10.71 7.21
N GLN A 4 -25.41 -9.43 6.79
CA GLN A 4 -24.19 -8.69 6.50
C GLN A 4 -23.42 -8.48 7.80
N HIS A 5 -22.13 -8.78 7.80
CA HIS A 5 -21.28 -8.59 8.99
C HIS A 5 -21.19 -7.10 9.36
N ASP A 6 -21.44 -6.74 10.62
CA ASP A 6 -21.50 -5.33 11.10
C ASP A 6 -20.27 -4.49 10.74
N LEU A 7 -19.08 -5.10 10.72
CA LEU A 7 -17.86 -4.45 10.26
C LEU A 7 -18.02 -3.83 8.85
N MET A 8 -18.72 -4.51 7.94
CA MET A 8 -19.01 -3.99 6.61
C MET A 8 -19.95 -2.78 6.69
N THR A 9 -20.97 -2.83 7.54
CA THR A 9 -21.90 -1.71 7.76
C THR A 9 -21.18 -0.47 8.29
N PHE A 10 -20.15 -0.63 9.13
CA PHE A 10 -19.32 0.50 9.55
C PHE A 10 -18.58 1.12 8.36
N PHE A 11 -17.92 0.33 7.51
CA PHE A 11 -17.23 0.87 6.34
C PHE A 11 -18.17 1.42 5.26
N ASP A 12 -19.41 0.94 5.19
CA ASP A 12 -20.43 1.53 4.30
C ASP A 12 -20.79 2.94 4.76
N ARG A 13 -20.80 3.21 6.07
CA ARG A 13 -20.98 4.57 6.61
C ARG A 13 -19.79 5.47 6.31
N GLU A 14 -18.57 4.98 6.51
CA GLU A 14 -17.34 5.72 6.18
C GLU A 14 -17.29 6.10 4.69
N ALA A 15 -17.74 5.20 3.81
CA ALA A 15 -17.79 5.46 2.36
C ALA A 15 -18.82 6.53 1.99
N GLN A 16 -19.98 6.51 2.65
CA GLN A 16 -21.00 7.56 2.50
C GLN A 16 -20.48 8.92 2.98
N GLU A 17 -19.78 8.96 4.12
CA GLU A 17 -19.20 10.19 4.65
C GLU A 17 -18.15 10.78 3.72
N LEU A 18 -17.21 9.97 3.19
CA LEU A 18 -16.23 10.43 2.21
C LEU A 18 -16.89 10.95 0.92
N THR A 19 -17.97 10.32 0.47
CA THR A 19 -18.71 10.75 -0.72
C THR A 19 -19.38 12.11 -0.48
N HIS A 20 -20.07 12.27 0.66
CA HIS A 20 -20.68 13.55 1.03
C HIS A 20 -19.65 14.67 1.14
N GLU A 21 -18.50 14.39 1.76
CA GLU A 21 -17.44 15.38 1.89
C GLU A 21 -16.79 15.73 0.55
N TYR A 22 -16.62 14.76 -0.35
CA TYR A 22 -16.17 15.01 -1.72
C TYR A 22 -17.11 16.00 -2.44
N GLU A 23 -18.42 15.74 -2.39
CA GLU A 23 -19.43 16.62 -2.99
C GLU A 23 -19.48 18.00 -2.35
N ARG A 24 -19.32 18.07 -1.02
CA ARG A 24 -19.23 19.34 -0.29
C ARG A 24 -18.00 20.14 -0.75
N ILE A 25 -16.82 19.55 -0.72
CA ILE A 25 -15.56 20.19 -1.12
C ILE A 25 -15.65 20.70 -2.57
N ARG A 26 -16.13 19.85 -3.49
CA ARG A 26 -16.28 20.24 -4.91
C ARG A 26 -17.27 21.36 -5.15
N ARG A 27 -18.30 21.50 -4.31
CA ARG A 27 -19.24 22.63 -4.39
C ARG A 27 -18.66 23.90 -3.79
N THR A 28 -18.01 23.81 -2.63
CA THR A 28 -17.54 24.97 -1.88
C THR A 28 -16.26 25.59 -2.44
N HIS A 29 -15.35 24.80 -3.01
CA HIS A 29 -14.01 25.26 -3.42
C HIS A 29 -13.80 25.18 -4.93
N GLN A 30 -14.82 25.51 -5.73
CA GLN A 30 -14.68 25.58 -7.19
C GLN A 30 -13.65 26.63 -7.57
N GLY A 31 -12.46 26.18 -8.01
CA GLY A 31 -11.36 27.05 -8.43
C GLY A 31 -10.25 27.27 -7.39
N ASP A 32 -10.45 26.87 -6.12
CA ASP A 32 -9.39 26.85 -5.10
C ASP A 32 -8.92 25.41 -4.86
N ASN A 33 -8.04 24.96 -5.75
CA ASN A 33 -7.50 23.61 -5.72
C ASN A 33 -6.64 23.33 -4.46
N GLY A 34 -6.06 24.37 -3.85
CA GLY A 34 -5.22 24.23 -2.67
C GLY A 34 -6.05 23.85 -1.44
N THR A 35 -7.07 24.65 -1.13
CA THR A 35 -7.97 24.38 0.01
C THR A 35 -8.79 23.11 -0.20
N ALA A 36 -9.18 22.82 -1.45
CA ALA A 36 -9.85 21.56 -1.79
C ALA A 36 -8.96 20.33 -1.54
N GLY A 37 -7.67 20.44 -1.86
CA GLY A 37 -6.66 19.43 -1.55
C GLY A 37 -6.54 19.21 -0.04
N ASP A 38 -6.31 20.28 0.71
CA ASP A 38 -6.15 20.24 2.18
C ASP A 38 -7.33 19.58 2.90
N GLN A 39 -8.57 19.87 2.49
CA GLN A 39 -9.75 19.23 3.07
C GLN A 39 -9.85 17.75 2.68
N GLY A 40 -9.48 17.40 1.45
CA GLY A 40 -9.39 16.01 1.02
C GLY A 40 -8.37 15.23 1.85
N GLU A 41 -7.18 15.79 2.08
CA GLU A 41 -6.14 15.21 2.93
C GLU A 41 -6.65 14.95 4.35
N GLU A 42 -7.33 15.93 4.95
CA GLU A 42 -7.82 15.82 6.33
C GLU A 42 -8.95 14.79 6.48
N ASN A 43 -9.80 14.60 5.46
CA ASN A 43 -10.80 13.53 5.46
C ASN A 43 -10.17 12.14 5.57
N TRP A 44 -9.14 11.88 4.75
CA TRP A 44 -8.41 10.61 4.80
C TRP A 44 -7.64 10.45 6.12
N ALA A 45 -7.04 11.52 6.62
CA ALA A 45 -6.36 11.49 7.91
C ALA A 45 -7.33 11.19 9.06
N THR A 46 -8.53 11.76 9.04
CA THR A 46 -9.59 11.53 10.03
C THR A 46 -10.03 10.07 10.04
N LEU A 47 -10.30 9.50 8.86
CA LEU A 47 -10.63 8.07 8.73
C LEU A 47 -9.51 7.20 9.31
N LEU A 48 -8.26 7.46 8.94
CA LEU A 48 -7.12 6.67 9.44
C LEU A 48 -6.95 6.80 10.96
N ARG A 49 -7.15 7.99 11.54
CA ARG A 49 -7.10 8.19 13.00
C ARG A 49 -8.24 7.45 13.72
N GLY A 50 -9.41 7.35 13.10
CA GLY A 50 -10.57 6.65 13.67
C GLY A 50 -10.42 5.13 13.69
N TRP A 51 -9.70 4.57 12.70
CA TRP A 51 -9.65 3.12 12.49
C TRP A 51 -8.32 2.46 12.84
N LEU A 52 -7.21 3.20 12.87
CA LEU A 52 -5.92 2.66 13.31
C LEU A 52 -5.86 2.60 14.84
N PRO A 53 -5.14 1.63 15.42
CA PRO A 53 -4.97 1.57 16.87
C PRO A 53 -4.37 2.87 17.43
N ALA A 54 -4.87 3.32 18.58
CA ALA A 54 -4.65 4.66 19.11
C ALA A 54 -3.18 5.08 19.31
N GLY A 55 -2.25 4.12 19.37
CA GLY A 55 -0.82 4.42 19.45
C GLY A 55 -0.22 4.92 18.14
N TYR A 56 -0.82 4.64 16.99
CA TYR A 56 -0.30 5.10 15.70
C TYR A 56 -0.59 6.59 15.49
N HIS A 57 0.40 7.32 15.00
CA HIS A 57 0.26 8.75 14.74
C HIS A 57 0.04 9.01 13.26
N VAL A 58 -1.10 9.59 12.91
CA VAL A 58 -1.44 9.99 11.54
C VAL A 58 -1.21 11.49 11.38
N ILE A 59 -0.14 11.83 10.67
CA ILE A 59 0.31 13.20 10.46
C ILE A 59 -0.02 13.63 9.02
N THR A 60 -0.63 14.79 8.85
CA THR A 60 -0.78 15.41 7.53
C THR A 60 0.43 16.27 7.18
N LYS A 61 0.79 16.34 5.89
CA LYS A 61 1.83 17.23 5.34
C LYS A 61 3.22 17.01 5.96
N GLY A 62 3.66 15.76 5.99
CA GLY A 62 4.98 15.37 6.52
C GLY A 62 6.04 15.23 5.43
N ALA A 63 7.31 15.37 5.77
CA ALA A 63 8.44 15.03 4.88
C ALA A 63 9.29 13.94 5.52
N LEU A 64 9.95 13.11 4.70
CA LEU A 64 10.77 12.01 5.17
C LEU A 64 12.26 12.36 5.09
N LEU A 65 13.00 12.13 6.17
CA LEU A 65 14.44 12.28 6.23
C LEU A 65 15.10 10.96 5.85
N SER A 66 15.83 10.99 4.74
CA SER A 66 16.58 9.84 4.21
C SER A 66 17.67 9.39 5.20
N SER A 67 17.82 8.07 5.37
CA SER A 67 19.04 7.47 5.93
C SER A 67 20.13 7.24 4.88
N ASN A 68 19.83 7.54 3.61
CA ASN A 68 20.63 7.27 2.42
C ASN A 68 20.95 5.77 2.26
N GLY A 69 20.22 4.90 2.96
CA GLY A 69 20.40 3.45 2.93
C GLY A 69 21.75 2.94 3.47
N SER A 70 22.59 3.81 4.07
CA SER A 70 23.94 3.46 4.54
C SER A 70 24.01 3.37 6.06
N LEU A 71 24.71 2.36 6.58
CA LEU A 71 25.08 2.25 8.00
C LEU A 71 26.09 3.32 8.44
N PHE A 72 26.80 3.93 7.49
CA PHE A 72 27.78 4.98 7.72
C PHE A 72 27.42 6.19 6.84
N PRO A 73 26.76 7.23 7.40
CA PRO A 73 26.32 8.37 6.62
C PRO A 73 27.52 9.23 6.20
N THR A 74 27.80 9.30 4.90
CA THR A 74 28.85 10.14 4.31
C THR A 74 28.30 11.36 3.57
N VAL A 75 26.98 11.55 3.55
CA VAL A 75 26.28 12.62 2.82
C VAL A 75 25.19 13.22 3.71
N GLU A 76 24.98 14.54 3.62
CA GLU A 76 23.83 15.23 4.23
C GLU A 76 22.52 14.54 3.86
N GLY A 77 21.70 14.21 4.87
CA GLY A 77 20.41 13.55 4.66
C GLY A 77 19.44 14.45 3.90
N LYS A 78 19.04 14.06 2.69
CA LYS A 78 18.04 14.78 1.90
C LYS A 78 16.63 14.44 2.40
N ALA A 79 15.78 15.47 2.55
CA ALA A 79 14.37 15.27 2.82
C ALA A 79 13.58 14.98 1.53
N SER A 80 12.52 14.18 1.63
CA SER A 80 11.54 14.03 0.55
C SER A 80 10.78 15.34 0.34
N PRO A 81 10.08 15.49 -0.80
CA PRO A 81 8.96 16.41 -0.88
C PRO A 81 7.93 16.14 0.22
N GLN A 82 7.02 17.09 0.43
CA GLN A 82 5.88 16.90 1.32
C GLN A 82 5.04 15.71 0.85
N ILE A 83 4.64 14.87 1.80
CA ILE A 83 3.74 13.74 1.68
C ILE A 83 2.48 14.10 2.46
N ASP A 84 1.33 13.86 1.83
CA ASP A 84 0.03 14.29 2.33
C ASP A 84 -0.32 13.62 3.66
N ILE A 85 -0.07 12.31 3.79
CA ILE A 85 -0.25 11.56 5.04
C ILE A 85 0.97 10.72 5.36
N VAL A 86 1.44 10.79 6.61
CA VAL A 86 2.52 9.97 7.17
C VAL A 86 2.01 9.27 8.43
N ILE A 87 2.19 7.95 8.50
CA ILE A 87 1.82 7.12 9.64
C ILE A 87 3.07 6.69 10.39
N LEU A 88 3.13 7.02 11.68
CA LEU A 88 4.23 6.69 12.57
C LEU A 88 3.80 5.63 13.59
N PRO A 89 4.71 4.72 13.99
CA PRO A 89 4.40 3.70 14.98
C PRO A 89 4.25 4.31 16.40
N PRO A 90 3.63 3.59 17.34
CA PRO A 90 3.52 4.03 18.75
C PRO A 90 4.85 4.29 19.44
N SER A 91 5.93 3.66 18.96
CA SER A 91 7.29 3.83 19.48
C SER A 91 8.02 5.05 18.95
N TYR A 92 7.40 5.85 18.07
CA TYR A 92 8.07 6.98 17.45
C TYR A 92 8.39 8.10 18.46
N PRO A 93 9.57 8.75 18.41
CA PRO A 93 9.93 9.78 19.38
C PRO A 93 8.94 10.96 19.41
N VAL A 94 8.19 11.10 20.50
CA VAL A 94 7.20 12.19 20.72
C VAL A 94 7.83 13.58 20.56
N GLY A 95 9.09 13.73 20.96
CA GLY A 95 9.85 14.97 20.76
C GLY A 95 10.05 15.36 19.30
N MET A 96 10.00 14.43 18.34
CA MET A 96 10.03 14.75 16.91
C MET A 96 8.65 15.10 16.38
N ILE A 97 7.60 14.45 16.90
CA ILE A 97 6.20 14.73 16.53
C ILE A 97 5.81 16.15 16.95
N ASN A 98 6.12 16.54 18.18
CA ASN A 98 5.67 17.80 18.78
C ASN A 98 6.50 19.03 18.37
N LYS A 99 7.64 18.85 17.69
CA LYS A 99 8.54 19.96 17.30
C LYS A 99 8.05 20.78 16.09
N GLY A 100 6.90 20.46 15.52
CA GLY A 100 6.22 21.27 14.50
C GLY A 100 6.86 21.29 13.10
N ARG A 101 8.11 20.80 12.94
CA ARG A 101 8.80 20.77 11.64
C ARG A 101 8.24 19.75 10.64
N LYS A 102 7.47 18.77 11.14
CA LYS A 102 6.88 17.67 10.33
C LYS A 102 7.89 16.94 9.42
N VAL A 103 9.11 16.72 9.92
CA VAL A 103 10.13 15.91 9.24
C VAL A 103 10.38 14.64 10.05
N TYR A 104 10.30 13.48 9.39
CA TYR A 104 10.27 12.17 10.02
C TYR A 104 11.31 11.23 9.42
N LEU A 105 12.02 10.46 10.25
CA LEU A 105 12.97 9.42 9.84
C LEU A 105 12.30 8.40 8.89
N ALA A 106 12.77 8.32 7.64
CA ALA A 106 12.16 7.50 6.60
C ALA A 106 12.06 6.02 6.98
N ASP A 107 13.11 5.47 7.61
CA ASP A 107 13.16 4.07 8.07
C ASP A 107 12.20 3.75 9.22
N ALA A 108 11.70 4.77 9.94
CA ALA A 108 10.80 4.61 11.07
C ALA A 108 9.36 5.05 10.75
N VAL A 109 9.06 5.33 9.48
CA VAL A 109 7.70 5.53 9.00
C VAL A 109 7.07 4.18 8.66
N VAL A 110 5.81 3.99 9.07
CA VAL A 110 5.06 2.76 8.81
C VAL A 110 4.43 2.80 7.42
N ALA A 111 3.75 3.90 7.13
CA ALA A 111 3.10 4.12 5.84
C ALA A 111 3.11 5.60 5.45
N ALA A 112 3.01 5.86 4.15
CA ALA A 112 2.95 7.18 3.57
C ALA A 112 1.96 7.18 2.39
N PHE A 113 1.13 8.20 2.28
CA PHE A 113 0.11 8.30 1.24
C PHE A 113 0.07 9.66 0.58
N GLU A 114 -0.13 9.64 -0.73
CA GLU A 114 -0.59 10.79 -1.50
C GLU A 114 -2.12 10.77 -1.53
N CYS A 115 -2.73 11.91 -1.29
CA CYS A 115 -4.17 12.10 -1.36
C CYS A 115 -4.55 12.82 -2.66
N LYS A 116 -5.67 12.43 -3.26
CA LYS A 116 -6.24 13.10 -4.43
C LYS A 116 -7.73 13.26 -4.26
N LEU A 117 -8.24 14.48 -4.39
CA LEU A 117 -9.69 14.66 -4.41
C LEU A 117 -10.30 13.97 -5.64
N THR A 118 -9.68 14.10 -6.81
CA THR A 118 -10.10 13.41 -8.04
C THR A 118 -8.87 12.83 -8.73
N LEU A 119 -8.80 11.50 -8.80
CA LEU A 119 -7.68 10.75 -9.35
C LEU A 119 -7.63 10.84 -10.88
N THR A 120 -6.42 11.03 -11.42
CA THR A 120 -6.10 10.89 -12.84
C THR A 120 -5.14 9.73 -13.08
N GLY A 121 -4.98 9.33 -14.34
CA GLY A 121 -3.96 8.34 -14.71
C GLY A 121 -2.52 8.83 -14.50
N ALA A 122 -2.28 10.13 -14.63
CA ALA A 122 -0.97 10.73 -14.38
C ALA A 122 -0.58 10.65 -12.90
N ASP A 123 -1.55 10.75 -11.98
CA ASP A 123 -1.32 10.60 -10.55
C ASP A 123 -0.83 9.20 -10.20
N LEU A 124 -1.38 8.16 -10.82
CA LEU A 124 -0.96 6.76 -10.60
C LEU A 124 0.48 6.51 -11.08
N ILE A 125 0.84 7.02 -12.26
CA ILE A 125 2.22 6.92 -12.77
C ILE A 125 3.19 7.70 -11.87
N LYS A 126 2.81 8.92 -11.46
CA LYS A 126 3.60 9.73 -10.53
C LYS A 126 3.78 9.00 -9.19
N ALA A 127 2.73 8.37 -8.67
CA ALA A 127 2.80 7.61 -7.44
C ALA A 127 3.77 6.42 -7.54
N ALA A 128 3.81 5.70 -8.67
CA ALA A 128 4.79 4.64 -8.88
C ALA A 128 6.25 5.19 -8.83
N ARG A 129 6.51 6.34 -9.47
CA ARG A 129 7.82 7.01 -9.41
C ARG A 129 8.17 7.49 -7.99
N ASN A 130 7.19 8.03 -7.27
CA ASN A 130 7.37 8.45 -5.88
C ASN A 130 7.66 7.25 -4.97
N ALA A 131 6.97 6.13 -5.18
CA ALA A 131 7.22 4.88 -4.44
C ALA A 131 8.69 4.46 -4.58
N LYS A 132 9.19 4.36 -5.83
CA LYS A 132 10.60 4.09 -6.14
C LYS A 132 11.54 5.07 -5.45
N THR A 133 11.24 6.37 -5.53
CA THR A 133 12.06 7.42 -4.91
C THR A 133 12.14 7.26 -3.40
N LEU A 134 11.00 7.08 -2.70
CA LEU A 134 10.98 6.92 -1.25
C LEU A 134 11.70 5.66 -0.80
N ARG A 135 11.57 4.56 -1.56
CA ARG A 135 12.28 3.30 -1.27
C ARG A 135 13.79 3.47 -1.32
N SER A 136 14.31 4.28 -2.24
CA SER A 136 15.73 4.61 -2.32
C SER A 136 16.26 5.42 -1.11
N MET A 137 15.37 6.06 -0.35
CA MET A 137 15.74 6.85 0.85
C MET A 137 15.84 6.01 2.13
N THR A 138 15.40 4.76 2.06
CA THR A 138 15.35 3.82 3.19
C THR A 138 16.39 2.72 3.04
N ARG A 139 16.70 2.04 4.15
CA ARG A 139 17.56 0.87 4.13
C ARG A 139 16.89 -0.28 3.38
N ARG A 140 17.64 -0.88 2.47
CA ARG A 140 17.21 -2.11 1.80
C ARG A 140 17.46 -3.31 2.70
N LEU A 141 16.38 -3.94 3.15
CA LEU A 141 16.44 -5.21 3.88
C LEU A 141 16.53 -6.37 2.88
N GLN A 142 17.39 -7.34 3.15
CA GLN A 142 17.63 -8.49 2.26
C GLN A 142 17.78 -9.80 3.04
N ASP A 143 17.37 -9.81 4.30
CA ASP A 143 17.58 -10.93 5.23
C ASP A 143 16.70 -12.14 4.88
N ASP A 144 15.54 -11.90 4.25
CA ASP A 144 14.60 -12.92 3.83
C ASP A 144 13.77 -12.47 2.60
N PRO A 145 13.00 -13.39 1.98
CA PRO A 145 12.25 -13.10 0.76
C PRO A 145 11.18 -12.02 0.95
N TYR A 146 10.47 -12.01 2.08
CA TYR A 146 9.46 -11.00 2.34
C TYR A 146 10.08 -9.60 2.39
N HIS A 147 11.10 -9.39 3.21
CA HIS A 147 11.75 -8.09 3.36
C HIS A 147 12.50 -7.64 2.10
N PHE A 148 12.98 -8.58 1.28
CA PHE A 148 13.55 -8.27 -0.02
C PHE A 148 12.50 -7.74 -1.01
N LEU A 149 11.29 -8.31 -1.02
CA LEU A 149 10.21 -7.97 -1.95
C LEU A 149 9.41 -6.75 -1.52
N PHE A 150 9.27 -6.53 -0.22
CA PHE A 150 8.46 -5.45 0.33
C PHE A 150 9.36 -4.40 0.98
N GLY A 151 9.38 -3.20 0.38
CA GLY A 151 10.12 -2.08 0.96
C GLY A 151 9.30 -1.27 1.97
N SER A 152 10.02 -0.48 2.78
CA SER A 152 9.46 0.45 3.76
C SER A 152 9.60 1.90 3.27
N PRO A 153 8.73 2.86 3.66
CA PRO A 153 7.42 2.67 4.35
C PRO A 153 6.32 2.21 3.40
N ILE A 154 5.28 1.50 3.83
CA ILE A 154 4.12 1.16 2.95
C ILE A 154 3.67 2.40 2.19
N TYR A 155 3.60 2.36 0.86
CA TYR A 155 3.32 3.57 0.08
C TYR A 155 2.13 3.39 -0.86
N GLY A 156 1.24 4.39 -0.88
CA GLY A 156 0.02 4.31 -1.67
C GLY A 156 -0.58 5.64 -2.09
N VAL A 157 -1.67 5.56 -2.85
CA VAL A 157 -2.53 6.70 -3.20
C VAL A 157 -3.93 6.48 -2.64
N LEU A 158 -4.49 7.51 -2.02
CA LEU A 158 -5.87 7.55 -1.52
C LEU A 158 -6.63 8.63 -2.29
N ALA A 159 -7.76 8.29 -2.88
CA ALA A 159 -8.53 9.24 -3.66
C ALA A 159 -10.02 9.15 -3.37
N HIS A 160 -10.69 10.30 -3.28
CA HIS A 160 -12.15 10.31 -3.10
C HIS A 160 -12.86 9.76 -4.34
N SER A 161 -12.52 10.30 -5.51
CA SER A 161 -13.13 9.93 -6.78
C SER A 161 -12.11 9.98 -7.92
N HIS A 162 -12.57 9.99 -9.18
CA HIS A 162 -11.75 9.89 -10.38
C HIS A 162 -12.25 10.74 -11.55
N THR A 163 -11.41 10.95 -12.57
CA THR A 163 -11.77 11.74 -13.76
C THR A 163 -12.46 10.95 -14.88
N TRP A 164 -12.43 9.62 -14.83
CA TRP A 164 -12.94 8.80 -15.95
C TRP A 164 -14.48 8.74 -15.99
N ALA A 165 -15.08 9.42 -16.95
CA ALA A 165 -16.49 9.25 -17.34
C ALA A 165 -16.56 8.81 -18.82
N GLY A 166 -17.28 7.74 -19.16
CA GLY A 166 -17.46 7.29 -20.56
C GLY A 166 -17.31 5.78 -20.80
N ALA A 167 -16.83 5.41 -22.00
CA ALA A 167 -16.66 4.02 -22.43
C ALA A 167 -15.48 3.32 -21.73
N GLY A 168 -15.76 2.19 -21.08
CA GLY A 168 -14.82 1.46 -20.21
C GLY A 168 -15.03 1.81 -18.74
N SER A 169 -14.92 0.82 -17.85
CA SER A 169 -15.12 1.08 -16.43
C SER A 169 -13.93 1.87 -15.86
N ALA A 170 -14.16 2.69 -14.84
CA ALA A 170 -13.08 3.36 -14.11
C ALA A 170 -12.04 2.35 -13.60
N MET A 171 -12.48 1.14 -13.26
CA MET A 171 -11.59 0.05 -12.85
C MET A 171 -10.62 -0.37 -13.96
N ASP A 172 -11.10 -0.54 -15.20
CA ASP A 172 -10.25 -0.93 -16.34
C ASP A 172 -9.20 0.15 -16.62
N LYS A 173 -9.57 1.42 -16.46
CA LYS A 173 -8.63 2.55 -16.59
C LYS A 173 -7.58 2.54 -15.49
N ILE A 174 -7.98 2.27 -14.25
CA ILE A 174 -7.02 2.16 -13.13
C ILE A 174 -6.08 0.97 -13.35
N ASP A 175 -6.58 -0.20 -13.77
CA ASP A 175 -5.77 -1.36 -14.14
C ASP A 175 -4.73 -0.99 -15.24
N GLU A 176 -5.16 -0.28 -16.28
CA GLU A 176 -4.30 0.20 -17.37
C GLU A 176 -3.16 1.12 -16.86
N TYR A 177 -3.47 2.09 -15.99
CA TYR A 177 -2.46 3.02 -15.48
C TYR A 177 -1.56 2.42 -14.41
N LEU A 178 -2.05 1.45 -13.62
CA LEU A 178 -1.22 0.69 -12.70
C LEU A 178 -0.23 -0.20 -13.46
N GLN A 179 -0.64 -0.81 -14.57
CA GLN A 179 0.28 -1.54 -15.46
C GLN A 179 1.38 -0.61 -16.01
N LYS A 180 1.03 0.60 -16.47
CA LYS A 180 2.03 1.61 -16.89
C LYS A 180 2.95 2.00 -15.74
N GLY A 181 2.44 2.09 -14.51
CA GLY A 181 3.25 2.32 -13.32
C GLY A 181 4.27 1.20 -13.04
N LEU A 182 3.98 -0.04 -13.44
CA LEU A 182 4.94 -1.15 -13.34
C LEU A 182 6.15 -0.97 -14.28
N ASP A 183 6.02 -0.19 -15.35
CA ASP A 183 7.12 0.09 -16.27
C ASP A 183 8.10 1.14 -15.71
N GLU A 184 7.73 1.86 -14.64
CA GLU A 184 8.55 2.88 -13.98
C GLU A 184 9.54 2.32 -12.95
N ILE A 185 9.40 1.03 -12.60
CA ILE A 185 10.17 0.36 -11.56
C ILE A 185 11.11 -0.71 -12.15
N ASP A 186 12.24 -0.89 -11.47
CA ASP A 186 13.25 -1.89 -11.81
C ASP A 186 13.07 -3.15 -10.96
N LEU A 187 12.73 -2.97 -9.69
CA LEU A 187 12.64 -4.05 -8.70
C LEU A 187 11.28 -4.10 -8.00
N PRO A 188 10.80 -5.29 -7.58
CA PRO A 188 9.50 -5.44 -6.93
C PRO A 188 9.29 -4.57 -5.68
N HIS A 189 10.34 -4.31 -4.88
CA HIS A 189 10.23 -3.49 -3.67
C HIS A 189 9.90 -2.01 -3.92
N GLU A 190 10.13 -1.52 -5.14
CA GLU A 190 9.85 -0.14 -5.59
C GLU A 190 8.39 0.06 -5.98
N MET A 191 7.65 -1.05 -6.16
CA MET A 191 6.25 -1.05 -6.58
C MET A 191 5.36 -0.33 -5.57
N LEU A 192 4.40 0.46 -6.09
CA LEU A 192 3.31 1.04 -5.33
C LEU A 192 2.57 -0.07 -4.56
N ASP A 193 2.43 0.06 -3.23
CA ASP A 193 1.85 -1.01 -2.42
C ASP A 193 0.33 -1.04 -2.49
N MET A 194 -0.32 0.12 -2.66
CA MET A 194 -1.77 0.19 -2.84
C MET A 194 -2.26 1.47 -3.52
N ALA A 195 -3.43 1.39 -4.14
CA ALA A 195 -4.22 2.53 -4.58
C ALA A 195 -5.67 2.32 -4.16
N CYS A 196 -6.28 3.31 -3.50
CA CYS A 196 -7.67 3.27 -3.09
C CYS A 196 -8.42 4.45 -3.68
N VAL A 197 -9.52 4.17 -4.37
CA VAL A 197 -10.49 5.18 -4.84
C VAL A 197 -11.82 4.88 -4.16
N SER A 198 -12.30 5.80 -3.32
CA SER A 198 -13.34 5.50 -2.32
C SER A 198 -14.68 5.05 -2.93
N ASP A 199 -15.00 5.54 -4.13
CA ASP A 199 -16.20 5.22 -4.89
C ASP A 199 -15.97 4.16 -5.99
N VAL A 200 -14.74 3.65 -6.16
CA VAL A 200 -14.42 2.66 -7.20
C VAL A 200 -13.83 1.37 -6.67
N GLY A 201 -12.85 1.36 -5.77
CA GLY A 201 -12.12 0.13 -5.46
C GLY A 201 -10.76 0.33 -4.80
N THR A 202 -10.17 -0.78 -4.36
CA THR A 202 -8.79 -0.82 -3.86
C THR A 202 -7.97 -1.84 -4.63
N TRP A 203 -6.80 -1.40 -5.04
CA TRP A 203 -5.74 -2.19 -5.66
C TRP A 203 -4.60 -2.35 -4.69
N THR A 204 -4.05 -3.54 -4.60
CA THR A 204 -3.01 -3.88 -3.62
C THR A 204 -1.92 -4.69 -4.29
N ALA A 205 -0.66 -4.45 -3.92
CA ALA A 205 0.47 -5.20 -4.43
C ALA A 205 0.64 -6.52 -3.67
N TRP A 206 0.63 -7.62 -4.42
CA TRP A 206 1.09 -8.93 -3.99
C TRP A 206 2.43 -9.23 -4.63
N LYS A 207 3.35 -9.77 -3.83
CA LYS A 207 4.70 -10.11 -4.27
C LYS A 207 5.02 -11.47 -3.67
N LEU A 208 5.34 -12.43 -4.52
CA LEU A 208 5.48 -13.83 -4.11
C LEU A 208 6.73 -14.41 -4.78
N PRO A 209 7.63 -15.04 -4.00
CA PRO A 209 8.63 -15.92 -4.56
C PRO A 209 7.94 -17.19 -5.09
N LEU A 210 8.12 -17.45 -6.38
CA LEU A 210 7.67 -18.64 -7.07
C LEU A 210 8.85 -19.60 -7.20
N VAL A 211 8.67 -20.84 -6.77
CA VAL A 211 9.71 -21.88 -6.84
C VAL A 211 9.19 -23.06 -7.65
N GLY A 212 10.02 -23.59 -8.55
CA GLY A 212 9.68 -24.76 -9.34
C GLY A 212 9.49 -26.01 -8.47
N ARG A 213 8.76 -27.00 -9.02
CA ARG A 213 8.51 -28.28 -8.34
C ARG A 213 9.82 -29.02 -8.00
N PRO A 214 9.79 -30.02 -7.09
CA PRO A 214 10.92 -30.91 -6.90
C PRO A 214 11.39 -31.50 -8.26
N GLY A 215 12.67 -31.31 -8.60
CA GLY A 215 13.24 -31.68 -9.90
C GLY A 215 13.35 -30.52 -10.91
N GLU A 216 12.71 -29.39 -10.67
CA GLU A 216 12.86 -28.16 -11.45
C GLU A 216 13.81 -27.20 -10.73
N ASP A 217 14.81 -26.67 -11.44
CA ASP A 217 15.81 -25.72 -10.91
C ASP A 217 15.57 -24.29 -11.38
N TRP A 218 14.38 -23.77 -11.10
CA TRP A 218 14.07 -22.36 -11.30
C TRP A 218 13.37 -21.75 -10.09
N THR A 219 13.60 -20.45 -9.92
CA THR A 219 12.91 -19.58 -8.98
C THR A 219 12.60 -18.30 -9.75
N THR A 220 11.43 -17.72 -9.54
CA THR A 220 11.07 -16.41 -10.10
C THR A 220 10.35 -15.60 -9.04
N VAL A 221 10.11 -14.33 -9.33
CA VAL A 221 9.24 -13.49 -8.51
C VAL A 221 8.08 -13.07 -9.36
N SER A 222 6.87 -13.35 -8.90
CA SER A 222 5.68 -12.69 -9.41
C SER A 222 5.35 -11.52 -8.50
N ALA A 223 5.23 -10.33 -9.08
CA ALA A 223 4.55 -9.23 -8.42
C ALA A 223 3.34 -8.82 -9.25
N ARG A 224 2.21 -8.65 -8.57
CA ARG A 224 0.94 -8.27 -9.17
C ARG A 224 0.36 -7.12 -8.36
N ILE A 225 -0.19 -6.11 -9.01
CA ILE A 225 -1.08 -5.15 -8.35
C ILE A 225 -2.46 -5.34 -8.91
N GLY A 226 -3.44 -5.41 -8.03
CA GLY A 226 -4.76 -5.81 -8.47
C GLY A 226 -5.80 -5.71 -7.39
N ARG A 227 -7.04 -6.00 -7.78
CA ARG A 227 -8.22 -5.82 -6.95
C ARG A 227 -8.47 -7.02 -6.06
N ILE A 228 -8.97 -6.75 -4.87
CA ILE A 228 -9.56 -7.75 -3.98
C ILE A 228 -10.99 -7.99 -4.46
N HIS A 229 -11.28 -9.18 -4.99
CA HIS A 229 -12.63 -9.58 -5.41
C HIS A 229 -13.23 -10.65 -4.51
N HIS A 230 -14.53 -10.58 -4.23
CA HIS A 230 -15.24 -11.60 -3.48
C HIS A 230 -15.60 -12.78 -4.40
N SER A 231 -14.68 -13.73 -4.57
CA SER A 231 -14.72 -14.90 -5.48
C SER A 231 -14.14 -14.68 -6.87
N SER A 232 -13.76 -15.79 -7.52
CA SER A 232 -13.23 -15.86 -8.89
C SER A 232 -14.27 -15.62 -9.99
N ARG A 233 -15.51 -15.27 -9.65
CA ARG A 233 -16.59 -15.02 -10.61
C ARG A 233 -16.57 -13.56 -11.06
N LYS A 234 -16.81 -13.34 -12.36
CA LYS A 234 -16.87 -11.99 -12.97
C LYS A 234 -17.97 -11.09 -12.38
N ASP A 235 -18.96 -11.69 -11.73
CA ASP A 235 -20.12 -11.00 -11.13
C ASP A 235 -20.04 -10.90 -9.60
N ALA A 236 -18.84 -11.07 -9.04
CA ALA A 236 -18.60 -10.92 -7.60
C ALA A 236 -19.02 -9.52 -7.13
N GLU A 237 -19.85 -9.45 -6.09
CA GLU A 237 -20.13 -8.19 -5.39
C GLU A 237 -18.81 -7.52 -5.01
N GLN A 238 -18.74 -6.23 -5.34
CA GLN A 238 -17.60 -5.42 -5.00
C GLN A 238 -17.48 -5.29 -3.48
N ILE A 239 -16.29 -5.59 -2.97
CA ILE A 239 -15.97 -5.33 -1.56
C ILE A 239 -15.83 -3.82 -1.39
N ASN A 240 -16.37 -3.29 -0.29
CA ASN A 240 -16.22 -1.89 0.07
C ASN A 240 -14.72 -1.48 -0.05
N PRO A 241 -14.39 -0.42 -0.80
CA PRO A 241 -13.01 -0.01 -1.03
C PRO A 241 -12.28 0.33 0.29
N LEU A 242 -12.94 1.02 1.21
CA LEU A 242 -12.31 1.44 2.47
C LEU A 242 -11.99 0.24 3.37
N TYR A 243 -12.88 -0.74 3.40
CA TYR A 243 -12.62 -2.01 4.07
C TYR A 243 -11.40 -2.73 3.46
N SER A 244 -11.32 -2.80 2.13
CA SER A 244 -10.23 -3.46 1.41
C SER A 244 -8.89 -2.76 1.66
N MET A 245 -8.89 -1.43 1.66
CA MET A 245 -7.75 -0.59 2.00
C MET A 245 -7.30 -0.81 3.45
N MET A 246 -8.22 -0.75 4.42
CA MET A 246 -7.89 -0.94 5.83
C MET A 246 -7.38 -2.36 6.12
N THR A 247 -8.02 -3.38 5.55
CA THR A 247 -7.57 -4.78 5.66
C THR A 247 -6.13 -4.93 5.17
N THR A 248 -5.84 -4.35 4.00
CA THR A 248 -4.49 -4.40 3.40
C THR A 248 -3.47 -3.65 4.23
N LEU A 249 -3.82 -2.45 4.72
CA LEU A 249 -2.95 -1.64 5.54
C LEU A 249 -2.62 -2.36 6.85
N LEU A 250 -3.63 -2.82 7.60
CA LEU A 250 -3.45 -3.58 8.84
C LEU A 250 -2.61 -4.84 8.61
N ARG A 251 -2.87 -5.57 7.52
CA ARG A 251 -2.07 -6.73 7.15
C ARG A 251 -0.61 -6.36 6.93
N ARG A 252 -0.32 -5.31 6.16
CA ARG A 252 1.06 -4.90 5.89
C ARG A 252 1.76 -4.36 7.14
N MET A 253 1.04 -3.63 8.01
CA MET A 253 1.57 -3.18 9.29
C MET A 253 1.89 -4.35 10.23
N ALA A 254 1.09 -5.41 10.22
CA ALA A 254 1.25 -6.59 11.08
C ALA A 254 2.52 -7.43 10.80
N TRP A 255 3.18 -7.22 9.66
CA TRP A 255 4.51 -7.75 9.40
C TRP A 255 5.59 -7.08 10.24
N ALA A 256 5.50 -5.76 10.42
CA ALA A 256 6.44 -4.99 11.23
C ALA A 256 6.05 -4.95 12.72
N ASP A 257 4.74 -4.96 13.00
CA ASP A 257 4.20 -4.97 14.36
C ASP A 257 3.31 -6.20 14.60
N PRO A 258 3.87 -7.27 15.22
CA PRO A 258 3.11 -8.48 15.50
C PRO A 258 1.87 -8.29 16.38
N THR A 259 1.76 -7.19 17.13
CA THR A 259 0.59 -6.90 17.97
C THR A 259 -0.67 -6.64 17.15
N LEU A 260 -0.52 -6.30 15.87
CA LEU A 260 -1.63 -6.10 14.93
C LEU A 260 -2.15 -7.38 14.27
N ARG A 261 -1.45 -8.52 14.42
CA ARG A 261 -1.84 -9.77 13.74
C ARG A 261 -3.27 -10.24 14.08
N PRO A 262 -3.75 -10.15 15.34
CA PRO A 262 -5.13 -10.55 15.66
C PRO A 262 -6.17 -9.71 14.91
N ILE A 263 -6.03 -8.38 14.91
CA ILE A 263 -6.98 -7.49 14.21
C ILE A 263 -6.87 -7.64 12.69
N ALA A 264 -5.66 -7.76 12.15
CA ALA A 264 -5.46 -8.01 10.72
C ALA A 264 -6.10 -9.34 10.29
N SER A 265 -5.92 -10.41 11.07
CA SER A 265 -6.51 -11.72 10.77
C SER A 265 -8.03 -11.69 10.86
N TYR A 266 -8.60 -10.91 11.78
CA TYR A 266 -10.06 -10.73 11.87
C TYR A 266 -10.62 -10.05 10.60
N PHE A 267 -10.00 -8.95 10.17
CA PHE A 267 -10.36 -8.28 8.92
C PHE A 267 -10.19 -9.21 7.70
N GLU A 268 -9.14 -10.03 7.63
CA GLU A 268 -9.00 -10.98 6.52
C GLU A 268 -10.08 -12.09 6.53
N ALA A 269 -10.52 -12.52 7.72
CA ALA A 269 -11.51 -13.59 7.88
C ALA A 269 -12.94 -13.15 7.52
N VAL A 270 -13.29 -11.87 7.71
CA VAL A 270 -14.65 -11.36 7.44
C VAL A 270 -14.97 -11.37 5.94
N LYS A 271 -14.08 -10.81 5.12
CA LYS A 271 -14.14 -10.92 3.65
C LYS A 271 -12.73 -11.13 3.10
N GLY A 272 -12.44 -12.37 2.71
CA GLY A 272 -11.25 -12.72 1.96
C GLY A 272 -11.31 -12.22 0.51
N GLY A 273 -10.14 -12.11 -0.12
CA GLY A 273 -10.00 -11.64 -1.49
C GLY A 273 -9.46 -12.69 -2.45
N GLY A 274 -10.04 -12.74 -3.65
CA GLY A 274 -9.41 -13.30 -4.83
C GLY A 274 -8.41 -12.31 -5.45
N MET A 275 -7.44 -12.84 -6.18
CA MET A 275 -6.36 -12.08 -6.80
C MET A 275 -6.61 -11.91 -8.31
N GLY A 276 -6.70 -10.66 -8.78
CA GLY A 276 -6.79 -10.34 -10.21
C GLY A 276 -6.19 -8.96 -10.48
N GLY A 277 -5.53 -8.78 -11.63
CA GLY A 277 -4.90 -7.51 -11.99
C GLY A 277 -3.58 -7.69 -12.74
N PRO A 278 -2.98 -6.60 -13.22
CA PRO A 278 -1.70 -6.62 -13.95
C PRO A 278 -0.57 -7.27 -13.16
N GLU A 279 0.15 -8.18 -13.83
CA GLU A 279 1.24 -8.99 -13.29
C GLU A 279 2.53 -8.73 -14.05
N ARG A 280 3.63 -8.61 -13.31
CA ARG A 280 4.99 -8.63 -13.86
C ARG A 280 5.75 -9.76 -13.19
N VAL A 281 6.50 -10.52 -13.99
CA VAL A 281 7.37 -11.59 -13.53
C VAL A 281 8.81 -11.14 -13.67
N TRP A 282 9.58 -11.28 -12.60
CA TRP A 282 11.03 -11.07 -12.59
C TRP A 282 11.76 -12.40 -12.48
N ASP A 283 12.91 -12.46 -13.14
CA ASP A 283 13.83 -13.58 -13.04
C ASP A 283 14.49 -13.63 -11.64
N GLN A 284 14.90 -14.83 -11.20
CA GLN A 284 15.63 -15.04 -9.93
C GLN A 284 16.92 -14.24 -9.81
N SER A 285 17.50 -13.76 -10.91
CA SER A 285 18.70 -12.91 -10.91
C SER A 285 18.55 -11.66 -10.05
N ILE A 286 17.33 -11.20 -9.78
CA ILE A 286 17.10 -10.07 -8.87
C ILE A 286 17.55 -10.36 -7.44
N TYR A 287 17.49 -11.62 -7.00
CA TYR A 287 17.91 -12.01 -5.66
C TYR A 287 19.44 -12.10 -5.57
N PRO A 288 20.06 -11.61 -4.47
CA PRO A 288 21.43 -11.93 -4.13
C PRO A 288 21.64 -13.46 -4.10
N LYS A 289 22.85 -13.91 -4.48
CA LYS A 289 23.16 -15.34 -4.59
C LYS A 289 22.79 -16.12 -3.33
N GLN A 290 23.17 -15.62 -2.16
CA GLN A 290 22.88 -16.27 -0.87
C GLN A 290 21.38 -16.42 -0.61
N LEU A 291 20.60 -15.35 -0.80
CA LEU A 291 19.15 -15.39 -0.61
C LEU A 291 18.48 -16.34 -1.61
N ARG A 292 18.96 -16.38 -2.85
CA ARG A 292 18.47 -17.32 -3.87
C ARG A 292 18.69 -18.79 -3.47
N GLU A 293 19.87 -19.11 -2.96
CA GLU A 293 20.18 -20.47 -2.47
C GLU A 293 19.30 -20.85 -1.26
N GLN A 294 19.07 -19.91 -0.34
CA GLN A 294 18.19 -20.12 0.81
C GLN A 294 16.72 -20.32 0.41
N ILE A 295 16.20 -19.55 -0.56
CA ILE A 295 14.85 -19.73 -1.10
C ILE A 295 14.70 -21.13 -1.69
N ARG A 296 15.69 -21.59 -2.47
CA ARG A 296 15.69 -22.94 -3.06
C ARG A 296 15.73 -24.05 -2.01
N GLY A 297 16.39 -23.82 -0.88
CA GLY A 297 16.42 -24.75 0.26
C GLY A 297 15.15 -24.73 1.10
N SER A 298 14.38 -23.63 1.07
CA SER A 298 13.19 -23.40 1.91
C SER A 298 11.89 -23.91 1.28
N ARG A 299 11.95 -24.93 0.40
CA ARG A 299 10.79 -25.50 -0.32
C ARG A 299 9.68 -26.03 0.59
N ASP A 300 9.97 -26.24 1.89
CA ASP A 300 9.02 -26.73 2.89
C ASP A 300 8.26 -25.62 3.66
N ALA A 301 8.61 -24.34 3.47
CA ALA A 301 7.95 -23.18 4.08
C ALA A 301 6.63 -22.83 3.34
N ARG A 302 5.69 -23.79 3.31
CA ARG A 302 4.40 -23.63 2.60
C ARG A 302 3.49 -22.63 3.31
N GLN A 303 3.20 -21.51 2.65
CA GLN A 303 2.12 -20.56 2.93
C GLN A 303 1.71 -20.42 4.42
N ARG A 304 2.68 -20.24 5.32
CA ARG A 304 2.38 -19.93 6.71
C ARG A 304 2.16 -18.43 6.83
N GLN A 305 1.00 -18.02 7.33
CA GLN A 305 0.71 -16.61 7.53
C GLN A 305 1.81 -16.00 8.41
N TRP A 306 2.38 -14.86 7.99
CA TRP A 306 3.47 -14.15 8.68
C TRP A 306 4.84 -14.86 8.73
N GLU A 307 5.05 -15.92 7.93
CA GLU A 307 6.37 -16.56 7.79
C GLU A 307 7.17 -15.87 6.67
N PRO A 308 8.28 -15.16 6.98
CA PRO A 308 9.05 -14.40 5.99
C PRO A 308 9.61 -15.25 4.84
N TRP A 309 9.81 -16.55 5.09
CA TRP A 309 10.28 -17.53 4.10
C TRP A 309 9.18 -18.20 3.29
N SER A 310 7.92 -17.75 3.42
CA SER A 310 6.80 -18.32 2.68
C SER A 310 7.03 -18.25 1.17
N THR A 311 6.94 -19.40 0.51
CA THR A 311 7.04 -19.53 -0.95
C THR A 311 5.76 -20.13 -1.54
N VAL A 312 5.54 -19.89 -2.84
CA VAL A 312 4.50 -20.55 -3.62
C VAL A 312 5.16 -21.53 -4.59
N LEU A 313 4.80 -22.80 -4.47
CA LEU A 313 5.18 -23.85 -5.41
C LEU A 313 4.23 -23.81 -6.61
N LEU A 314 4.78 -23.77 -7.83
CA LEU A 314 4.03 -23.91 -9.08
C LEU A 314 4.35 -25.24 -9.75
#